data_AF-A0A4P1RBV3-F1
#
_entry.id   AF-A0A4P1RBV3-F1
#
_cell.length_a   1.000
_cell.length_b   1.000
_cell.length_c   1.000
_cell.angle_alpha   90.00
_cell.angle_beta   90.00
_cell.angle_gamma   90.00
#
_symmetry.space_group_name_H-M   'P 1'
#
loop_
_entity.id
_entity.type
_entity.pdbx_description
1 polymer ?
#
loop_
_entity_poly.entity_id
_entity_poly.type
_entity_poly.pdbx_seq_one_letter_code
_entity_poly.pdbx_strand_id
1 'polypeptide(L)' 'MVYRSGGLQIGGSDVVDQPKCLRNCIGEVIRIKHLENVRFGIIIRFDKYSQKHSIMFEDGCVEIYDFSKEDWN' A
#
# COMPACT_ATOMS: atom_id res chain seq x y z
N MET A 1 9.42 3.03 -1.95
CA MET A 1 9.44 3.15 -3.42
C MET A 1 8.22 2.44 -3.95
N VAL A 2 7.08 3.12 -3.89
CA VAL A 2 5.98 2.84 -4.82
C VAL A 2 6.22 3.82 -5.96
N TYR A 3 6.27 3.34 -7.20
CA TYR A 3 6.30 4.23 -8.36
C TYR A 3 4.85 4.47 -8.81
N ARG A 4 4.40 5.72 -8.76
CA ARG A 4 3.07 6.12 -9.25
C ARG A 4 3.25 6.66 -10.67
N SER A 5 3.02 5.82 -11.68
CA SER A 5 2.92 6.27 -13.07
C SER A 5 1.57 6.96 -13.29
N GLY A 6 1.47 8.21 -12.88
CA GLY A 6 0.32 9.08 -13.10
C GLY A 6 0.73 10.51 -12.80
N GLY A 7 0.97 11.29 -13.86
CA GLY A 7 1.71 12.54 -13.80
C GLY A 7 1.14 13.58 -12.85
N LEU A 8 2.00 14.06 -11.94
CA LEU A 8 2.09 15.46 -11.55
C LEU A 8 3.50 15.67 -10.98
N GLN A 9 4.31 16.45 -11.68
CA GLN A 9 5.61 16.90 -11.17
C GLN A 9 5.36 17.83 -9.98
N ILE A 10 6.07 17.64 -8.87
CA ILE A 10 6.57 18.66 -7.91
C ILE A 10 7.28 17.94 -6.75
N GLY A 11 8.56 18.30 -6.52
CA GLY A 11 9.22 18.42 -5.22
C GLY A 11 9.40 17.18 -4.34
N GLY A 12 10.65 16.74 -4.15
CA GLY A 12 11.01 15.71 -3.18
C GLY A 12 11.07 16.20 -1.73
N SER A 13 10.75 15.30 -0.80
CA SER A 13 11.28 15.22 0.58
C SER A 13 10.85 13.87 1.16
N ASP A 14 11.79 13.16 1.79
CA ASP A 14 11.67 11.91 2.57
C ASP A 14 10.39 11.07 2.40
N VAL A 15 10.51 9.93 1.71
CA VAL A 15 9.41 9.00 1.42
C VAL A 15 9.07 8.14 2.64
N VAL A 16 8.49 8.79 3.64
CA VAL A 16 7.66 8.21 4.69
C VAL A 16 6.48 9.17 4.84
N ASP A 17 5.30 8.65 5.14
CA ASP A 17 4.03 9.37 5.27
C ASP A 17 3.31 9.78 3.99
N GLN A 18 2.37 8.94 3.57
CA GLN A 18 1.01 9.44 3.35
C GLN A 18 -0.04 8.54 4.00
N PRO A 19 -0.47 8.86 5.24
CA PRO A 19 -1.72 8.40 5.80
C PRO A 19 -2.83 9.37 5.37
N LYS A 20 -3.30 9.28 4.12
CA LYS A 20 -4.41 10.15 3.63
C LYS A 20 -5.08 9.59 2.38
N CYS A 21 -5.72 8.42 2.50
CA CYS A 21 -7.01 8.04 1.89
C CYS A 21 -7.25 6.52 1.89
N LEU A 22 -7.38 5.89 3.07
CA LEU A 22 -7.80 4.48 3.23
C LEU A 22 -9.17 4.15 2.60
N ARG A 23 -9.90 5.14 2.10
CA ARG A 23 -11.25 4.97 1.53
C ARG A 23 -11.27 4.83 0.01
N ASN A 24 -10.17 5.17 -0.69
CA ASN A 24 -10.10 5.07 -2.15
C ASN A 24 -8.71 4.64 -2.64
N CYS A 25 -8.10 3.70 -1.93
CA CYS A 25 -6.81 3.12 -2.28
C CYS A 25 -6.92 1.85 -3.13
N ILE A 26 -8.14 1.44 -3.53
CA ILE A 26 -8.34 0.30 -4.42
C ILE A 26 -7.73 0.64 -5.79
N GLY A 27 -6.92 -0.28 -6.31
CA GLY A 27 -6.15 -0.11 -7.53
C GLY A 27 -4.78 0.54 -7.32
N GLU A 28 -4.47 0.99 -6.10
CA GLU A 28 -3.13 1.51 -5.81
C GLU A 28 -2.12 0.38 -5.63
N VAL A 29 -0.97 0.56 -6.24
CA VAL A 29 0.20 -0.30 -6.03
C VAL A 29 0.87 0.13 -4.74
N ILE A 30 1.20 -0.83 -3.89
CA ILE A 30 1.93 -0.64 -2.65
C ILE A 30 3.23 -1.44 -2.67
N ARG A 31 4.18 -0.98 -1.86
CA ARG A 31 5.46 -1.65 -1.63
C ARG A 31 5.47 -2.11 -0.19
N ILE A 32 5.55 -3.42 0.01
CA ILE A 32 5.68 -4.03 1.33
C ILE A 32 7.12 -4.49 1.50
N LYS A 33 7.75 -4.06 2.59
CA LYS A 33 9.07 -4.54 3.00
C LYS A 33 8.86 -5.54 4.12
N HIS A 34 9.29 -6.78 3.91
CA HIS A 34 9.30 -7.81 4.94
C HIS A 34 10.72 -8.33 5.11
N LEU A 35 11.34 -7.98 6.24
CA LEU A 35 12.76 -8.23 6.51
C LEU A 35 13.63 -7.68 5.37
N GLU A 36 14.30 -8.56 4.62
CA GLU A 36 15.18 -8.21 3.51
C GLU A 36 14.48 -8.28 2.13
N ASN A 37 13.23 -8.75 2.08
CA ASN A 37 12.48 -8.90 0.85
C ASN A 37 11.52 -7.73 0.63
N VAL A 38 11.52 -7.23 -0.61
CA VAL A 38 10.59 -6.20 -1.07
C VAL A 38 9.62 -6.85 -2.03
N ARG A 39 8.31 -6.69 -1.76
CA ARG A 39 7.25 -7.14 -2.67
C ARG A 39 6.37 -5.98 -3.07
N PHE A 40 5.89 -6.02 -4.30
CA PHE A 40 4.91 -5.08 -4.82
C PHE A 40 3.57 -5.80 -4.95
N GLY A 41 2.51 -5.09 -4.62
CA GLY A 41 1.16 -5.61 -4.77
C GLY A 41 0.16 -4.49 -5.01
N ILE A 42 -1.00 -4.84 -5.53
CA ILE A 42 -2.10 -3.92 -5.79
C ILE A 42 -3.23 -4.16 -4.78
N ILE A 43 -3.76 -3.10 -4.19
CA ILE A 43 -4.92 -3.20 -3.31
C ILE A 43 -6.14 -3.50 -4.17
N ILE A 44 -6.73 -4.69 -4.01
CA ILE A 44 -7.89 -5.12 -4.78
C ILE A 44 -9.20 -4.97 -4.02
N ARG A 45 -9.14 -4.87 -2.68
CA ARG A 45 -10.32 -4.76 -1.82
C ARG A 45 -10.01 -4.09 -0.50
N PHE A 46 -10.98 -3.35 0.02
CA PHE A 46 -11.01 -2.85 1.38
C PHE A 46 -12.26 -3.39 2.10
N ASP A 47 -12.08 -3.93 3.29
CA ASP A 47 -13.17 -4.32 4.18
C ASP A 47 -13.32 -3.27 5.29
N LYS A 48 -14.41 -2.50 5.24
CA LYS A 48 -14.71 -1.45 6.22
C LYS A 48 -14.98 -1.96 7.63
N TYR A 49 -15.41 -3.23 7.78
CA TYR A 49 -15.76 -3.78 9.09
C TYR A 49 -14.50 -4.21 9.85
N SER A 50 -13.59 -4.89 9.17
CA SER A 50 -12.30 -5.30 9.75
C SER A 50 -11.20 -4.24 9.61
N GLN A 51 -11.42 -3.21 8.79
CA GLN A 51 -10.43 -2.21 8.35
C GLN A 51 -9.21 -2.81 7.63
N LYS A 52 -9.37 -4.01 7.06
CA LYS A 52 -8.31 -4.73 6.36
C LYS A 52 -8.36 -4.55 4.85
N HIS A 53 -7.20 -4.67 4.23
CA HIS A 53 -7.00 -4.56 2.78
C HIS A 53 -6.58 -5.91 2.23
N SER A 54 -7.17 -6.31 1.11
CA SER A 54 -6.67 -7.44 0.33
C SER A 54 -5.73 -6.93 -0.75
N ILE A 55 -4.54 -7.50 -0.80
CA ILE A 55 -3.48 -7.11 -1.73
C ILE A 55 -3.13 -8.31 -2.61
N MET A 56 -3.19 -8.11 -3.93
CA MET A 56 -2.72 -9.07 -4.91
C MET A 56 -1.27 -8.75 -5.26
N PHE A 57 -0.38 -9.72 -5.07
CA PHE A 57 1.04 -9.58 -5.37
C PHE A 57 1.37 -10.05 -6.79
N GLU A 58 2.59 -9.75 -7.23
CA GLU A 58 3.12 -10.12 -8.55
C GLU A 58 3.11 -11.63 -8.82
N ASP A 59 3.14 -12.46 -7.78
CA ASP A 59 3.05 -13.92 -7.86
C ASP A 59 1.60 -14.43 -7.98
N GLY A 60 0.62 -13.53 -7.98
CA GLY A 60 -0.80 -13.85 -8.00
C GLY A 60 -1.38 -14.23 -6.63
N CYS A 61 -0.57 -14.26 -5.58
CA CYS A 61 -1.05 -14.51 -4.22
C CYS A 61 -1.86 -13.30 -3.72
N VAL A 62 -2.90 -13.58 -2.94
CA VAL A 62 -3.70 -12.54 -2.27
C VAL A 62 -3.49 -12.68 -0.76
N GLU A 63 -3.00 -11.62 -0.12
CA GLU A 63 -2.85 -11.58 1.34
C GLU A 63 -3.67 -10.43 1.92
N ILE A 64 -3.99 -10.54 3.20
CA ILE A 64 -4.81 -9.57 3.93
C ILE A 64 -3.92 -8.79 4.89
N TYR A 65 -3.80 -7.48 4.67
CA TYR A 65 -3.04 -6.58 5.52
C TYR A 65 -3.96 -5.70 6.36
N ASP A 66 -3.58 -5.54 7.61
CA ASP A 66 -4.22 -4.65 8.55
C ASP A 66 -3.35 -3.41 8.74
N PHE A 67 -3.53 -2.42 7.87
CA PHE A 67 -2.83 -1.13 7.97
C PHE A 67 -3.26 -0.30 9.18
N SER A 68 -4.27 -0.73 9.95
CA SER A 68 -4.65 -0.05 11.19
C SER A 68 -3.74 -0.37 12.37
N LYS A 69 -2.93 -1.44 12.25
CA LYS A 69 -2.08 -1.97 13.34
C LYS A 69 -0.59 -1.72 13.17
N GLU A 70 -0.15 -1.19 12.03
CA GLU A 70 1.22 -0.69 11.97
C GLU A 70 1.30 0.55 12.85
N ASP A 71 1.98 0.40 13.99
CA ASP A 71 2.38 1.50 14.86
C ASP A 71 3.56 2.17 14.16
N TRP A 72 3.32 3.31 13.51
CA TRP A 72 4.33 4.07 12.79
C TRP A 72 5.19 4.87 13.77
N ASN A 73 6.10 4.21 14.48
CA ASN A 73 7.13 4.87 15.30
C ASN A 73 8.54 4.40 14.94
#